data_AF-A0A2T3J5G6-F1
#
_entry.id   AF-A0A2T3J5G6-F1
#
_cell.length_a   1.000
_cell.length_b   1.000
_cell.length_c   1.000
_cell.angle_alpha   90.00
_cell.angle_beta   90.00
_cell.angle_gamma   90.00
#
_symmetry.space_group_name_H-M   'P 1'
#
loop_
_entity.id
_entity.type
_entity.pdbx_description
1 polymer ?
#
loop_
_entity_poly.entity_id
_entity_poly.type
_entity_poly.pdbx_seq_one_letter_code
_entity_poly.pdbx_strand_id
1 'polypeptide(L)'
;AALADAAKGLGDPPLLFTGKAMTCSKKPVGLSDCCKDSGWGNDIGLAQCSDEEKALVEAKKNKLTISLGQYCAEKVLGVCIRKKKAYCTYDSKLARIVQEQGKPQLGMNFGSAKHPDCSAITPEQMQQMDFSNMDFSDFYSDLHKNMTLPDNNQIQQRIKETLGGKQ
;
A
#
# COMPACT_ATOMS: atom_id res chain seq x y z
N ALA A 1 20.83 -18.51 -4.79
CA ALA A 1 21.27 -17.14 -5.16
C ALA A 1 20.12 -16.14 -4.98
N ALA A 2 19.00 -16.26 -5.70
CA ALA A 2 17.88 -15.29 -5.64
C ALA A 2 17.31 -15.02 -4.23
N LEU A 3 17.14 -16.06 -3.40
CA LEU A 3 16.65 -15.92 -2.02
C LEU A 3 17.60 -15.12 -1.12
N ALA A 4 18.92 -15.22 -1.34
CA ALA A 4 19.92 -14.50 -0.55
C ALA A 4 20.00 -13.02 -0.93
N ASP A 5 19.77 -12.68 -2.19
CA ASP A 5 19.70 -11.27 -2.62
C ASP A 5 18.40 -10.60 -2.19
N ALA A 6 17.28 -11.34 -2.19
CA ALA A 6 16.02 -10.86 -1.62
C ALA A 6 16.14 -10.55 -0.11
N ALA A 7 16.95 -11.33 0.61
CA ALA A 7 17.14 -11.16 2.05
C ALA A 7 17.97 -9.91 2.43
N LYS A 8 18.88 -9.44 1.57
CA LYS A 8 19.76 -8.28 1.87
C LYS A 8 19.00 -6.96 2.08
N GLY A 9 17.77 -6.86 1.56
CA GLY A 9 16.95 -5.64 1.66
C GLY A 9 16.01 -5.60 2.87
N LEU A 10 15.93 -6.68 3.68
CA LEU A 10 14.86 -6.81 4.67
C LEU A 10 15.18 -6.21 6.04
N GLY A 11 16.45 -5.94 6.36
CA GLY A 11 16.88 -5.57 7.71
C GLY A 11 16.93 -6.77 8.67
N ASP A 12 17.50 -6.58 9.86
CA ASP A 12 17.58 -7.62 10.91
C ASP A 12 17.02 -7.07 12.24
N PRO A 13 15.83 -7.53 12.70
CA PRO A 13 14.94 -8.49 12.05
C PRO A 13 14.25 -7.91 10.80
N PRO A 14 13.78 -8.78 9.87
CA PRO A 14 13.13 -8.34 8.65
C PRO A 14 11.80 -7.63 8.95
N LEU A 15 11.68 -6.36 8.55
CA LEU A 15 10.43 -5.61 8.65
C LEU A 15 9.55 -5.92 7.44
N LEU A 16 8.44 -6.63 7.67
CA LEU A 16 7.47 -6.95 6.63
C LEU A 16 6.36 -5.90 6.60
N PHE A 17 5.86 -5.63 5.39
CA PHE A 17 4.69 -4.77 5.16
C PHE A 17 4.87 -3.33 5.69
N THR A 18 6.05 -2.74 5.48
CA THR A 18 6.33 -1.34 5.83
C THR A 18 5.41 -0.38 5.06
N GLY A 19 4.97 0.69 5.72
CA GLY A 19 4.19 1.76 5.10
C GLY A 19 4.95 3.08 5.09
N LYS A 20 4.66 3.92 4.08
CA LYS A 20 5.16 5.30 4.00
C LYS A 20 4.02 6.28 4.21
N ALA A 21 4.25 7.28 5.07
CA ALA A 21 3.35 8.42 5.19
C ALA A 21 3.45 9.30 3.93
N MET A 22 2.32 9.54 3.27
CA MET A 22 2.23 10.40 2.10
C MET A 22 1.11 11.43 2.29
N THR A 23 1.24 12.58 1.63
CA THR A 23 0.22 13.63 1.67
C THR A 23 0.00 14.22 0.30
N CYS A 24 -1.23 14.67 0.03
CA CYS A 24 -1.54 15.53 -1.10
C CYS A 24 -2.09 16.87 -0.61
N SER A 25 -1.83 17.93 -1.36
CA SER A 25 -2.32 19.28 -1.08
C SER A 25 -3.63 19.55 -1.83
N LYS A 26 -4.58 20.20 -1.15
CA LYS A 26 -5.76 20.80 -1.76
C LYS A 26 -5.66 22.32 -1.61
N LYS A 27 -5.41 23.03 -2.72
CA LYS A 27 -5.46 24.50 -2.78
C LYS A 27 -6.91 24.96 -3.06
N PRO A 28 -7.29 26.19 -2.64
CA PRO A 28 -8.59 26.75 -2.95
C PRO A 28 -8.75 27.01 -4.47
N VAL A 29 -10.03 27.10 -4.88
CA VAL A 29 -10.61 27.19 -6.24
C VAL A 29 -9.66 27.69 -7.36
N GLY A 30 -9.54 26.90 -8.44
CA GLY A 30 -8.86 27.28 -9.69
C GLY A 30 -7.43 26.77 -9.86
N LEU A 31 -6.82 26.18 -8.82
CA LEU A 31 -5.44 25.67 -8.85
C LEU A 31 -5.39 24.25 -8.25
N SER A 32 -4.88 23.29 -9.03
CA SER A 32 -4.48 21.91 -8.67
C SER A 32 -5.17 21.24 -7.46
N ASP A 33 -6.12 20.33 -7.72
CA ASP A 33 -6.60 19.36 -6.72
C ASP A 33 -5.81 18.04 -6.85
N CYS A 34 -4.57 18.03 -6.31
CA CYS A 34 -3.68 16.87 -6.32
C CYS A 34 -4.16 15.71 -5.42
N CYS A 35 -5.37 15.81 -4.87
CA CYS A 35 -5.96 14.82 -3.98
C CYS A 35 -7.12 14.03 -4.59
N LYS A 36 -7.58 14.35 -5.80
CA LYS A 36 -8.73 13.68 -6.43
C LYS A 36 -8.43 12.23 -6.83
N ASP A 37 -9.47 11.41 -6.77
CA ASP A 37 -9.46 9.99 -7.17
C ASP A 37 -9.75 9.79 -8.68
N SER A 38 -10.08 10.85 -9.42
CA SER A 38 -10.76 10.77 -10.71
C SER A 38 -9.94 11.23 -11.90
N GLY A 39 -9.73 10.31 -12.85
CA GLY A 39 -9.83 10.58 -14.29
C GLY A 39 -8.53 11.00 -14.99
N TRP A 40 -7.98 10.08 -15.78
CA TRP A 40 -6.87 10.22 -16.72
C TRP A 40 -7.17 11.15 -17.93
N GLY A 41 -8.03 12.17 -17.77
CA GLY A 41 -8.64 12.87 -18.91
C GLY A 41 -8.85 14.38 -18.74
N ASN A 42 -8.09 15.06 -17.88
CA ASN A 42 -8.02 16.54 -17.87
C ASN A 42 -6.63 16.99 -17.36
N ASP A 43 -5.62 16.79 -18.22
CA ASP A 43 -4.17 16.90 -17.94
C ASP A 43 -3.63 18.30 -17.62
N ILE A 44 -4.47 19.34 -17.55
CA ILE A 44 -4.00 20.71 -17.25
C ILE A 44 -3.82 20.91 -15.73
N GLY A 45 -4.52 20.12 -14.90
CA GLY A 45 -4.54 20.27 -13.44
C GLY A 45 -3.46 19.52 -12.66
N LEU A 46 -2.95 18.40 -13.19
CA LEU A 46 -2.05 17.48 -12.48
C LEU A 46 -0.55 17.64 -12.80
N ALA A 47 -0.21 18.27 -13.94
CA ALA A 47 1.20 18.53 -14.31
C ALA A 47 1.96 19.34 -13.25
N GLN A 48 1.23 20.13 -12.47
CA GLN A 48 1.68 20.99 -11.38
C GLN A 48 1.74 20.28 -10.00
N CYS A 49 1.33 19.02 -9.91
CA CYS A 49 1.47 18.20 -8.70
C CYS A 49 2.90 17.64 -8.60
N SER A 50 3.39 17.44 -7.38
CA SER A 50 4.71 16.83 -7.18
C SER A 50 4.71 15.36 -7.61
N ASP A 51 5.89 14.79 -7.84
CA ASP A 51 5.99 13.38 -8.22
C ASP A 51 5.51 12.45 -7.11
N GLU A 52 5.65 12.84 -5.84
CA GLU A 52 5.07 12.11 -4.72
C GLU A 52 3.54 12.16 -4.73
N GLU A 53 2.95 13.30 -5.11
CA GLU A 53 1.49 13.42 -5.24
C GLU A 53 0.96 12.58 -6.41
N LYS A 54 1.69 12.52 -7.54
CA LYS A 54 1.36 11.63 -8.67
C LYS A 54 1.48 10.16 -8.27
N ALA A 55 2.56 9.78 -7.57
CA ALA A 55 2.74 8.43 -7.06
C ALA A 55 1.61 8.04 -6.08
N LEU A 56 1.17 8.98 -5.24
CA LEU A 56 0.03 8.77 -4.35
C LEU A 56 -1.27 8.56 -5.12
N VAL A 57 -1.51 9.29 -6.22
CA VAL A 57 -2.68 9.06 -7.08
C VAL A 57 -2.69 7.65 -7.65
N GLU A 58 -1.55 7.17 -8.16
CA GLU A 58 -1.42 5.80 -8.68
C GLU A 58 -1.60 4.76 -7.57
N ALA A 59 -0.99 4.98 -6.39
CA ALA A 59 -1.18 4.10 -5.24
C ALA A 59 -2.66 4.02 -4.80
N LYS A 60 -3.39 5.14 -4.81
CA LYS A 60 -4.83 5.17 -4.52
C LYS A 60 -5.64 4.38 -5.55
N LYS A 61 -5.34 4.54 -6.84
CA LYS A 61 -5.97 3.78 -7.94
C LYS A 61 -5.75 2.26 -7.78
N ASN A 62 -4.55 1.88 -7.34
CA ASN A 62 -4.19 0.49 -7.08
C ASN A 62 -4.66 -0.03 -5.71
N LYS A 63 -5.43 0.78 -4.95
CA LYS A 63 -5.92 0.48 -3.60
C LYS A 63 -4.79 0.07 -2.64
N LEU A 64 -3.69 0.82 -2.66
CA LEU A 64 -2.52 0.58 -1.82
C LEU A 64 -2.43 1.51 -0.60
N THR A 65 -3.48 2.31 -0.36
CA THR A 65 -3.46 3.41 0.61
C THR A 65 -4.56 3.31 1.66
N ILE A 66 -4.27 3.73 2.89
CA ILE A 66 -5.23 3.96 3.97
C ILE A 66 -5.35 5.46 4.21
N SER A 67 -6.57 6.01 4.17
CA SER A 67 -6.81 7.44 4.40
C SER A 67 -6.83 7.77 5.89
N LEU A 68 -6.06 8.78 6.30
CA LEU A 68 -5.96 9.23 7.70
C LEU A 68 -6.73 10.52 7.97
N GLY A 69 -7.42 11.03 6.94
CA GLY A 69 -8.19 12.27 7.01
C GLY A 69 -7.42 13.49 6.48
N GLN A 70 -7.89 14.67 6.87
CA GLN A 70 -7.38 15.95 6.39
C GLN A 70 -7.01 16.88 7.55
N TYR A 71 -6.05 17.77 7.32
CA TYR A 71 -5.68 18.81 8.28
C TYR A 71 -5.40 20.13 7.56
N CYS A 72 -5.49 21.22 8.32
CA CYS A 72 -5.09 22.53 7.83
C CYS A 72 -3.58 22.68 7.94
N ALA A 73 -2.91 22.76 6.78
CA ALA A 73 -1.47 22.94 6.71
C ALA A 73 -1.08 24.42 6.89
N GLU A 74 -1.97 25.34 6.51
CA GLU A 74 -1.70 26.77 6.57
C GLU A 74 -2.98 27.55 6.89
N LYS A 75 -2.89 28.42 7.90
CA LYS A 75 -3.97 29.31 8.33
C LYS A 75 -3.52 30.75 8.22
N VAL A 76 -4.38 31.59 7.66
CA VAL A 76 -4.21 33.05 7.61
C VAL A 76 -5.47 33.68 8.17
N LEU A 77 -5.32 34.58 9.15
CA LEU A 77 -6.44 35.23 9.85
C LEU A 77 -7.49 34.24 10.40
N GLY A 78 -7.05 33.07 10.89
CA GLY A 78 -7.92 32.02 11.40
C GLY A 78 -8.60 31.14 10.32
N VAL A 79 -8.52 31.54 9.04
CA VAL A 79 -9.10 30.79 7.92
C VAL A 79 -8.07 29.82 7.35
N CYS A 80 -8.51 28.59 7.08
CA CYS A 80 -7.64 27.58 6.47
C CYS A 80 -7.50 27.81 4.96
N ILE A 81 -6.32 28.25 4.53
CA ILE A 81 -6.05 28.55 3.13
C ILE A 81 -5.37 27.40 2.39
N ARG A 82 -4.76 26.45 3.11
CA ARG A 82 -4.17 25.24 2.53
C ARG A 82 -4.55 24.01 3.35
N LYS A 83 -5.22 23.06 2.72
CA LYS A 83 -5.55 21.76 3.31
C LYS A 83 -4.62 20.69 2.77
N LYS A 84 -4.29 19.72 3.61
CA LYS A 84 -3.59 18.49 3.20
C LYS A 84 -4.43 17.29 3.61
N LYS A 85 -4.43 16.25 2.78
CA LYS A 85 -4.91 14.91 3.15
C LYS A 85 -3.71 14.01 3.36
N ALA A 86 -3.77 13.14 4.36
CA ALA A 86 -2.70 12.22 4.69
C ALA A 86 -3.14 10.77 4.52
N TYR A 87 -2.18 9.94 4.14
CA TYR A 87 -2.37 8.52 3.85
C TYR A 87 -1.18 7.72 4.34
N CYS A 88 -1.42 6.47 4.74
CA CYS A 88 -0.39 5.45 4.74
C CYS A 88 -0.43 4.71 3.41
N THR A 89 0.70 4.62 2.72
CA THR A 89 0.86 3.94 1.44
C THR A 89 1.75 2.72 1.60
N TYR A 90 1.38 1.61 0.97
CA TYR A 90 2.04 0.31 1.07
C TYR A 90 2.43 -0.24 -0.30
N ASP A 91 3.40 -1.15 -0.34
CA ASP A 91 3.91 -1.71 -1.60
C ASP A 91 2.97 -2.76 -2.23
N SER A 92 1.99 -3.26 -1.47
CA SER A 92 1.01 -4.22 -1.99
C SER A 92 -0.32 -4.15 -1.24
N LYS A 93 -1.39 -4.67 -1.87
CA LYS A 93 -2.70 -4.83 -1.23
C LYS A 93 -2.63 -5.73 0.00
N LEU A 94 -1.83 -6.80 -0.05
CA LEU A 94 -1.62 -7.68 1.10
C LEU A 94 -1.03 -6.90 2.27
N ALA A 95 0.02 -6.11 2.03
CA ALA A 95 0.63 -5.25 3.05
C ALA A 95 -0.38 -4.27 3.66
N ARG A 96 -1.16 -3.59 2.81
CA ARG A 96 -2.24 -2.68 3.26
C ARG A 96 -3.24 -3.42 4.15
N ILE A 97 -3.75 -4.56 3.71
CA ILE A 97 -4.78 -5.34 4.41
C ILE A 97 -4.28 -5.80 5.79
N VAL A 98 -3.08 -6.38 5.85
CA VAL A 98 -2.44 -6.81 7.10
C VAL A 98 -2.31 -5.65 8.06
N GLN A 99 -1.92 -4.47 7.57
CA GLN A 99 -1.76 -3.30 8.41
C GLN A 99 -3.11 -2.73 8.88
N GLU A 100 -4.07 -2.60 7.98
CA GLU A 100 -5.40 -2.04 8.24
C GLU A 100 -6.21 -2.88 9.23
N GLN A 101 -6.18 -4.21 9.06
CA GLN A 101 -6.97 -5.13 9.87
C GLN A 101 -6.17 -5.70 11.06
N GLY A 102 -4.84 -5.69 10.99
CA GLY A 102 -3.96 -6.18 12.05
C GLY A 102 -3.72 -5.19 13.18
N LYS A 103 -3.45 -3.90 12.89
CA LYS A 103 -3.20 -2.90 13.94
C LYS A 103 -4.30 -2.84 15.00
N PRO A 104 -5.61 -2.87 14.67
CA PRO A 104 -6.67 -2.89 15.67
C PRO A 104 -6.62 -4.10 16.62
N GLN A 105 -6.24 -5.28 16.13
CA GLN A 105 -6.10 -6.49 16.97
C GLN A 105 -4.99 -6.34 18.02
N LEU A 106 -3.98 -5.51 17.71
CA LEU A 106 -2.83 -5.22 18.56
C LEU A 106 -3.01 -3.97 19.42
N GLY A 107 -4.20 -3.35 19.40
CA GLY A 107 -4.45 -2.07 20.09
C GLY A 107 -3.69 -0.88 19.50
N MET A 108 -3.19 -1.01 18.26
CA MET A 108 -2.45 0.02 17.54
C MET A 108 -3.39 0.84 16.64
N ASN A 109 -2.94 2.02 16.22
CA ASN A 109 -3.64 2.85 15.24
C ASN A 109 -2.65 3.53 14.28
N PHE A 110 -3.16 4.32 13.34
CA PHE A 110 -2.36 5.01 12.32
C PHE A 110 -2.01 6.46 12.68
N GLY A 111 -2.18 6.85 13.94
CA GLY A 111 -2.03 8.23 14.39
C GLY A 111 -3.10 9.15 13.79
N SER A 112 -2.71 10.40 13.53
CA SER A 112 -3.61 11.43 12.96
C SER A 112 -3.13 11.89 11.60
N ALA A 113 -3.97 12.58 10.83
CA ALA A 113 -3.56 13.13 9.54
C ALA A 113 -2.30 14.03 9.61
N LYS A 114 -2.09 14.72 10.74
CA LYS A 114 -0.92 15.60 10.95
C LYS A 114 0.30 14.84 11.47
N HIS A 115 0.09 13.73 12.18
CA HIS A 115 1.11 12.86 12.76
C HIS A 115 0.78 11.40 12.41
N PRO A 116 0.99 11.00 11.15
CA PRO A 116 0.67 9.65 10.69
C PRO A 116 1.68 8.63 11.24
N ASP A 117 1.19 7.48 11.65
CA ASP A 117 1.99 6.31 12.04
C ASP A 117 1.72 5.15 11.08
N CYS A 118 2.61 5.01 10.08
CA CYS A 118 2.55 3.95 9.07
C CYS A 118 3.57 2.83 9.35
N SER A 119 4.04 2.71 10.60
CA SER A 119 5.03 1.72 11.02
C SER A 119 4.65 0.29 10.69
N ALA A 120 5.65 -0.54 10.41
CA ALA A 120 5.51 -1.98 10.24
C ALA A 120 5.00 -2.64 11.54
N ILE A 121 4.24 -3.71 11.37
CA ILE A 121 3.97 -4.67 12.45
C ILE A 121 5.19 -5.58 12.55
N THR A 122 5.74 -5.72 13.75
CA THR A 122 6.90 -6.60 14.00
C THR A 122 6.51 -8.08 13.86
N PRO A 123 7.47 -8.98 13.58
CA PRO A 123 7.20 -10.42 13.56
C PRO A 123 6.55 -10.93 14.86
N GLU A 124 6.95 -10.42 16.02
CA GLU A 124 6.43 -10.80 17.33
C GLU A 124 4.96 -10.38 17.50
N GLN A 125 4.63 -9.16 17.08
CA GLN A 125 3.24 -8.68 17.05
C GLN A 125 2.41 -9.47 16.04
N MET A 126 3.00 -9.85 14.90
CA MET A 126 2.32 -10.61 13.85
C MET A 126 1.85 -11.98 14.35
N GLN A 127 2.63 -12.63 15.22
CA GLN A 127 2.24 -13.89 15.86
C GLN A 127 1.02 -13.79 16.77
N GLN A 128 0.69 -12.59 17.25
CA GLN A 128 -0.47 -12.35 18.11
C GLN A 128 -1.76 -12.09 17.31
N MET A 129 -1.66 -11.91 15.99
CA MET A 129 -2.80 -11.61 15.14
C MET A 129 -3.54 -12.87 14.71
N ASP A 130 -4.85 -12.76 14.64
CA ASP A 130 -5.72 -13.75 14.04
C ASP A 130 -6.00 -13.41 12.56
N PHE A 131 -5.27 -14.09 11.68
CA PHE A 131 -5.42 -13.96 10.23
C PHE A 131 -6.72 -14.58 9.70
N SER A 132 -7.39 -15.46 10.45
CA SER A 132 -8.66 -16.05 10.02
C SER A 132 -9.81 -15.04 10.06
N ASN A 133 -9.66 -13.98 10.87
CA ASN A 133 -10.59 -12.87 11.00
C ASN A 133 -10.26 -11.68 10.08
N MET A 134 -9.39 -11.87 9.08
CA MET A 134 -9.04 -10.84 8.10
C MET A 134 -9.63 -11.14 6.72
N ASP A 135 -10.12 -10.11 6.03
CA ASP A 135 -10.61 -10.20 4.65
C ASP A 135 -9.51 -9.89 3.63
N PHE A 136 -9.08 -10.92 2.89
CA PHE A 136 -8.09 -10.85 1.82
C PHE A 136 -8.68 -10.88 0.40
N SER A 137 -10.00 -10.76 0.25
CA SER A 137 -10.69 -10.86 -1.06
C SER A 137 -10.13 -9.91 -2.12
N ASP A 138 -9.81 -8.65 -1.76
CA ASP A 138 -9.23 -7.66 -2.66
C ASP A 138 -7.82 -8.03 -3.14
N PHE A 139 -7.05 -8.75 -2.32
CA PHE A 139 -5.75 -9.30 -2.71
C PHE A 139 -5.91 -10.52 -3.62
N TYR A 140 -6.79 -11.47 -3.26
CA TYR A 140 -7.02 -12.67 -4.07
C TYR A 140 -7.56 -12.33 -5.46
N SER A 141 -8.43 -11.33 -5.58
CA SER A 141 -8.92 -10.89 -6.89
C SER A 141 -7.79 -10.44 -7.81
N ASP A 142 -6.74 -9.83 -7.29
CA ASP A 142 -5.60 -9.38 -8.09
C ASP A 142 -4.65 -10.53 -8.41
N LEU A 143 -4.42 -11.42 -7.44
CA LEU A 143 -3.64 -12.62 -7.65
C LEU A 143 -4.21 -13.44 -8.81
N HIS A 144 -5.53 -13.69 -8.81
CA HIS A 144 -6.18 -14.45 -9.89
C HIS A 144 -6.10 -13.77 -11.27
N LYS A 145 -6.15 -12.43 -11.33
CA LYS A 145 -6.02 -11.69 -12.60
C LYS A 145 -4.60 -11.77 -13.18
N ASN A 146 -3.60 -11.79 -12.31
CA ASN A 146 -2.19 -11.73 -12.70
C ASN A 146 -1.53 -13.11 -12.80
N MET A 147 -2.19 -14.17 -12.32
CA MET A 147 -1.68 -15.53 -12.35
C MET A 147 -2.10 -16.23 -13.63
N THR A 148 -1.18 -16.34 -14.60
CA THR A 148 -1.31 -17.24 -15.73
C THR A 148 -1.01 -18.66 -15.23
N LEU A 149 -2.03 -19.52 -15.14
CA LEU A 149 -1.81 -20.92 -14.81
C LEU A 149 -0.96 -21.57 -15.92
N PRO A 150 0.19 -22.18 -15.59
CA PRO A 150 0.99 -22.88 -16.59
C PRO A 150 0.17 -24.03 -17.18
N ASP A 151 0.40 -24.31 -18.47
CA ASP A 151 -0.27 -25.39 -19.19
C ASP A 151 -0.10 -26.72 -18.45
N ASN A 152 -1.20 -27.46 -18.29
CA ASN A 152 -1.20 -28.73 -17.54
C ASN A 152 -0.15 -29.72 -18.06
N ASN A 153 0.20 -29.67 -19.36
CA ASN A 153 1.25 -30.53 -19.92
C ASN A 153 2.64 -30.16 -19.37
N GLN A 154 2.92 -28.88 -19.13
CA GLN A 154 4.18 -28.45 -18.52
C GLN A 154 4.26 -28.84 -17.05
N ILE A 155 3.13 -28.82 -16.33
CA ILE A 155 3.06 -29.30 -14.94
C ILE A 155 3.34 -30.80 -14.90
N GLN A 156 2.69 -31.57 -15.77
CA GLN A 156 2.88 -33.02 -15.89
C GLN A 156 4.33 -33.38 -16.27
N GLN A 157 4.94 -32.62 -17.18
CA GLN A 157 6.32 -32.84 -17.60
C GLN A 157 7.31 -32.55 -16.46
N ARG A 158 7.14 -31.46 -15.71
CA ARG A 158 7.97 -31.18 -14.53
C ARG A 158 7.82 -32.24 -13.43
N ILE A 159 6.60 -32.73 -13.20
CA ILE A 159 6.35 -33.80 -12.23
C ILE A 159 7.07 -35.08 -12.67
N LYS A 160 6.99 -35.44 -13.96
CA LYS A 160 7.70 -36.60 -14.52
C LYS A 160 9.22 -36.44 -14.46
N GLU A 161 9.77 -35.26 -14.73
CA GLU A 161 11.21 -34.99 -14.62
C GLU A 161 11.70 -35.04 -13.16
N THR A 162 10.89 -34.59 -12.21
CA THR A 162 11.25 -34.57 -10.77
C THR A 162 11.10 -35.94 -10.11
N LEU A 163 10.13 -36.76 -10.54
CA LEU A 163 9.89 -38.11 -10.02
C LEU A 163 10.63 -39.22 -10.80
N GLY A 164 10.97 -38.97 -12.07
CA GLY A 164 11.64 -39.93 -12.97
C GLY A 164 13.17 -40.01 -12.81
N GLY A 165 13.77 -39.21 -11.93
CA GLY A 165 15.22 -39.17 -11.68
C GLY A 165 15.75 -40.16 -10.65
N LYS A 166 14.98 -41.18 -10.24
CA LYS A 166 15.46 -42.28 -9.39
C LYS A 166 15.09 -43.62 -10.00
N GLN A 167 15.98 -44.13 -10.86
CA GLN A 167 16.13 -45.56 -11.06
C GLN A 167 17.60 -45.89 -11.26
#